data_AF-A0A7J9C3D5-F1
#
_entry.id   AF-A0A7J9C3D5-F1
#
_cell.length_a   1.000
_cell.length_b   1.000
_cell.length_c   1.000
_cell.angle_alpha   90.00
_cell.angle_beta   90.00
_cell.angle_gamma   90.00
#
_symmetry.space_group_name_H-M   'P 1'
#
loop_
_entity.id
_entity.type
_entity.pdbx_description
1 polymer ?
#
loop_
_entity_poly.entity_id
_entity_poly.type
_entity_poly.pdbx_seq_one_letter_code
_entity_poly.pdbx_strand_id
1 'polypeptide(L)'
;GTFALYSLICRYARVGLIPSQQAEDRDVSNFQLELPSNRLRRASKLKSKLENSQFAKFFLLIITMLGTSMVIGDGVLTPCISVLSAVGGIKEATSAMTEAILICLFMVQRFGTDKVGYSFAPIICVWFSLIGGIGVYNFIKFDPTVIKAINPKYIVDYFKRNKKDAWVSLGGVVLAITGTEALFADVGHFTVRSIQISMCSVTYPALIMAYTGQASFLRKHQSLVSDTFFKSIPHSLYWPMFVVAVAAAIIASQAMISGTFSIIQQSLSLGCFPRVKIVHTSAKYEGQVYIPEMNYLLMIACVGVTLGFRTTEKIGNAYGIAVVFVMTLTSSLLVLIMIMIWKTDILLVVAYVVIIGSIEFVYLSSVLYKFDQGGYLPLAFAAALMTVMYVWNNVYRKKYNFELEHKLSLERVKDIASDTNLCRIPGLALFYSELVQGIPPIFEHYVANIQALHSVLVFVSIKSLPISKVPAEERFLFRRVEPKELNIFRCVVRYGYTDIRNKVEPLEQTLVEKLKEFITENIYLAHIIDGKKGKEDENGMMNKEEWQERVASETSMVEKAWEGGAVHLIGENEVIASKGSGIGKRLLIDYAYNFMKKNLRQSEKIFDIPHKRMLKVGMTYEL
;
A
#
# COMPACT_ATOMS: atom_id res chain seq x y z
N GLY A 1 -6.04 7.77 -1.76
CA GLY A 1 -5.45 7.86 -0.41
C GLY A 1 -4.10 8.57 -0.41
N THR A 2 -3.56 8.87 0.76
CA THR A 2 -2.33 9.65 0.98
C THR A 2 -1.09 9.08 0.27
N PHE A 3 -0.85 7.77 0.37
CA PHE A 3 0.26 7.12 -0.34
C PHE A 3 0.10 7.13 -1.86
N ALA A 4 -1.12 7.05 -2.39
CA ALA A 4 -1.34 7.17 -3.83
C ALA A 4 -0.97 8.57 -4.35
N LEU A 5 -1.34 9.62 -3.61
CA LEU A 5 -0.94 11.00 -3.92
C LEU A 5 0.59 11.15 -3.87
N TYR A 6 1.23 10.61 -2.82
CA TYR A 6 2.69 10.63 -2.68
C TYR A 6 3.42 9.84 -3.78
N SER A 7 2.94 8.64 -4.12
CA SER A 7 3.47 7.82 -5.20
C SER A 7 3.36 8.55 -6.55
N LEU A 8 2.23 9.20 -6.80
CA LEU A 8 2.04 10.03 -7.99
C LEU A 8 3.05 11.19 -8.04
N ILE A 9 3.30 11.86 -6.91
CA ILE A 9 4.34 12.91 -6.81
C ILE A 9 5.73 12.32 -7.08
N CYS A 10 6.06 11.15 -6.53
CA CYS A 10 7.34 10.46 -6.75
C CYS A 10 7.52 9.96 -8.20
N ARG A 11 6.42 9.68 -8.91
CA ARG A 11 6.44 9.29 -10.32
C ARG A 11 6.75 10.49 -11.22
N TYR A 12 6.14 11.65 -10.95
CA TYR A 12 6.28 12.84 -11.80
C TYR A 12 7.48 13.74 -11.45
N ALA A 13 7.96 13.67 -10.21
CA ALA A 13 9.13 14.39 -9.72
C ALA A 13 10.06 13.43 -8.97
N ARG A 14 11.38 13.59 -9.10
CA ARG A 14 12.42 12.77 -8.41
C ARG A 14 12.49 13.08 -6.90
N VAL A 15 11.35 12.95 -6.24
CA VAL A 15 11.10 13.24 -4.82
C VAL A 15 11.15 11.95 -3.99
N GLY A 16 10.93 10.79 -4.63
CA GLY A 16 11.15 9.49 -4.04
C GLY A 16 12.59 9.34 -3.56
N LEU A 17 12.76 8.85 -2.34
CA LEU A 17 14.07 8.72 -1.70
C LEU A 17 14.80 7.41 -2.04
N ILE A 18 14.19 6.56 -2.85
CA ILE A 18 14.77 5.37 -3.47
C ILE A 18 14.68 5.58 -4.98
N PRO A 19 15.74 5.35 -5.76
CA PRO A 19 15.70 5.46 -7.21
C PRO A 19 14.82 4.34 -7.79
N SER A 20 13.53 4.63 -7.98
CA SER A 20 12.54 3.69 -8.55
C SER A 20 12.33 3.86 -10.05
N GLN A 21 13.02 4.81 -10.71
CA GLN A 21 12.86 5.09 -12.13
C GLN A 21 14.03 4.49 -12.92
N GLN A 22 13.89 3.26 -13.38
CA GLN A 22 14.76 2.69 -14.42
C GLN A 22 14.30 3.19 -15.80
N ALA A 23 15.25 3.38 -16.73
CA ALA A 23 14.91 3.72 -18.11
C ALA A 23 14.03 2.65 -18.77
N GLU A 24 14.29 1.38 -18.45
CA GLU A 24 13.61 0.19 -18.97
C GLU A 24 12.16 0.04 -18.48
N ASP A 25 11.80 0.68 -17.36
CA ASP A 25 10.41 0.72 -16.87
C ASP A 25 9.55 1.75 -17.63
N ARG A 26 10.17 2.61 -18.46
CA ARG A 26 9.47 3.56 -19.32
C ARG A 26 8.99 2.94 -20.64
N ASP A 27 9.55 1.80 -21.02
CA ASP A 27 9.26 1.09 -22.28
C ASP A 27 8.10 0.08 -22.17
N VAL A 28 7.51 -0.06 -20.97
CA VAL A 28 6.32 -0.92 -20.78
C VAL A 28 5.11 -0.22 -21.41
N SER A 29 4.39 -0.91 -22.27
CA SER A 29 3.32 -0.41 -23.17
C SER A 29 2.13 0.29 -22.49
N ASN A 30 1.96 0.16 -21.17
CA ASN A 30 0.98 0.90 -20.36
C ASN A 30 1.54 2.17 -19.68
N PHE A 31 2.80 2.53 -19.94
CA PHE A 31 3.46 3.72 -19.38
C PHE A 31 3.35 4.93 -20.32
N GLN A 32 2.13 5.23 -20.81
CA GLN A 32 1.91 6.44 -21.59
C GLN A 32 1.86 7.67 -20.67
N LEU A 33 2.97 8.42 -20.66
CA LEU A 33 3.01 9.81 -20.21
C LEU A 33 2.56 10.69 -21.38
N GLU A 34 1.27 11.04 -21.43
CA GLU A 34 0.81 12.08 -22.33
C GLU A 34 1.47 13.42 -21.98
N LEU A 35 2.27 13.93 -22.92
CA LEU A 35 2.69 15.34 -22.99
C LEU A 35 1.77 16.00 -24.03
N PRO A 36 1.02 17.09 -23.69
CA PRO A 36 1.50 18.41 -24.11
C PRO A 36 1.02 19.68 -23.31
N SER A 37 1.66 20.81 -23.64
CA SER A 37 1.18 22.23 -23.63
C SER A 37 1.48 23.21 -22.46
N ASN A 38 1.41 24.50 -22.81
CA ASN A 38 2.28 25.65 -22.46
C ASN A 38 2.22 26.27 -21.04
N ARG A 39 1.93 25.50 -19.97
CA ARG A 39 1.95 26.01 -18.57
C ARG A 39 3.19 25.62 -17.75
N LEU A 40 4.35 25.49 -18.40
CA LEU A 40 5.53 24.80 -17.85
C LEU A 40 6.31 25.55 -16.75
N ARG A 41 6.37 26.89 -16.74
CA ARG A 41 7.40 27.59 -15.92
C ARG A 41 7.20 27.43 -14.41
N ARG A 42 5.96 27.43 -13.91
CA ARG A 42 5.67 27.26 -12.47
C ARG A 42 5.80 25.81 -12.02
N ALA A 43 5.20 24.89 -12.78
CA ALA A 43 5.32 23.46 -12.53
C ALA A 43 6.79 23.02 -12.54
N SER A 44 7.59 23.52 -13.49
CA SER A 44 9.04 23.28 -13.59
C SER A 44 9.82 23.90 -12.42
N LYS A 45 9.53 25.14 -12.03
CA LYS A 45 10.18 25.78 -10.85
C LYS A 45 9.88 25.05 -9.54
N LEU A 46 8.61 24.70 -9.30
CA LEU A 46 8.21 23.97 -8.09
C LEU A 46 8.80 22.56 -8.09
N LYS A 47 8.73 21.86 -9.23
CA LYS A 47 9.36 20.56 -9.43
C LYS A 47 10.86 20.62 -9.13
N SER A 48 11.60 21.57 -9.72
CA SER A 48 13.03 21.73 -9.49
C SER A 48 13.35 22.05 -8.02
N LYS A 49 12.57 22.90 -7.35
CA LYS A 49 12.74 23.16 -5.91
C LYS A 49 12.51 21.92 -5.05
N LEU A 50 11.49 21.12 -5.34
CA LEU A 50 11.24 19.84 -4.63
C LEU A 50 12.34 18.80 -4.91
N GLU A 51 12.80 18.70 -6.16
CA GLU A 51 13.82 17.73 -6.56
C GLU A 51 15.20 18.05 -5.95
N ASN A 52 15.50 19.33 -5.77
CA ASN A 52 16.78 19.79 -5.21
C ASN A 52 16.80 19.85 -3.68
N SER A 53 15.64 19.93 -3.02
CA SER A 53 15.56 20.05 -1.55
C SER A 53 15.40 18.69 -0.86
N GLN A 54 16.44 18.25 -0.15
CA GLN A 54 16.37 17.03 0.69
C GLN A 54 15.35 17.18 1.83
N PHE A 55 15.22 18.38 2.40
CA PHE A 55 14.22 18.66 3.43
C PHE A 55 12.80 18.45 2.91
N ALA A 56 12.49 18.94 1.70
CA ALA A 56 11.16 18.76 1.12
C ALA A 56 10.82 17.29 0.86
N LYS A 57 11.78 16.48 0.38
CA LYS A 57 11.60 15.04 0.17
C LYS A 57 11.28 14.32 1.48
N PHE A 58 12.04 14.63 2.53
CA PHE A 58 11.84 14.03 3.84
C PHE A 58 10.53 14.48 4.49
N PHE A 59 10.21 15.78 4.42
CA PHE A 59 8.96 16.34 4.92
C PHE A 59 7.74 15.69 4.27
N LEU A 60 7.76 15.52 2.94
CA LEU A 60 6.68 14.85 2.21
C LEU A 60 6.53 13.39 2.61
N LEU A 61 7.64 12.66 2.80
CA LEU A 61 7.60 11.28 3.28
C LEU A 61 6.97 11.20 4.67
N ILE A 62 7.42 12.05 5.60
CA ILE A 62 6.94 12.12 7.00
C ILE A 62 5.45 12.44 7.05
N ILE A 63 4.98 13.44 6.31
CA ILE A 63 3.55 13.78 6.22
C ILE A 63 2.74 12.61 5.65
N THR A 64 3.27 11.93 4.64
CA THR A 64 2.59 10.80 4.01
C THR A 64 2.48 9.62 4.98
N MET A 65 3.56 9.31 5.71
CA MET A 65 3.56 8.28 6.76
C MET A 65 2.56 8.62 7.87
N LEU A 66 2.52 9.89 8.30
CA LEU A 66 1.57 10.35 9.31
C LEU A 66 0.13 10.19 8.85
N GLY A 67 -0.22 10.74 7.68
CA GLY A 67 -1.58 10.64 7.14
C GLY A 67 -2.00 9.19 6.91
N THR A 68 -1.07 8.33 6.50
CA THR A 68 -1.37 6.90 6.33
C THR A 68 -1.59 6.19 7.67
N SER A 69 -0.73 6.45 8.65
CA SER A 69 -0.83 5.86 9.99
C SER A 69 -2.15 6.25 10.68
N MET A 70 -2.62 7.48 10.45
CA MET A 70 -3.93 7.92 10.92
C MET A 70 -5.09 7.18 10.24
N VAL A 71 -5.02 6.92 8.93
CA VAL A 71 -6.06 6.12 8.23
C VAL A 71 -6.04 4.66 8.71
N ILE A 72 -4.87 4.10 9.03
CA ILE A 72 -4.80 2.76 9.67
C ILE A 72 -5.44 2.81 11.07
N GLY A 73 -5.24 3.90 11.81
CA GLY A 73 -5.91 4.12 13.10
C GLY A 73 -7.43 4.24 12.98
N ASP A 74 -7.92 4.91 11.95
CA ASP A 74 -9.34 4.91 11.57
C ASP A 74 -9.84 3.48 11.28
N GLY A 75 -9.05 2.66 10.58
CA GLY A 75 -9.30 1.23 10.39
C GLY A 75 -9.54 0.44 11.70
N VAL A 76 -9.05 0.93 12.83
CA VAL A 76 -9.34 0.41 14.18
C VAL A 76 -10.60 1.05 14.78
N LEU A 77 -10.77 2.36 14.65
CA LEU A 77 -11.86 3.10 15.30
C LEU A 77 -13.22 2.88 14.63
N THR A 78 -13.26 2.77 13.30
CA THR A 78 -14.50 2.59 12.54
C THR A 78 -15.26 1.32 12.94
N PRO A 79 -14.63 0.13 13.04
CA PRO A 79 -15.31 -1.06 13.56
C PRO A 79 -15.84 -0.88 14.98
N CYS A 80 -15.07 -0.22 15.86
CA CYS A 80 -15.47 0.02 17.24
C CYS A 80 -16.73 0.89 17.30
N ILE A 81 -16.71 2.05 16.64
CA ILE A 81 -17.82 3.01 16.71
C ILE A 81 -19.07 2.49 15.98
N SER A 82 -18.89 1.83 14.83
CA SER A 82 -20.01 1.34 14.01
C SER A 82 -20.77 0.22 14.72
N VAL A 83 -20.05 -0.79 15.24
CA VAL A 83 -20.68 -1.93 15.93
C VAL A 83 -21.28 -1.48 17.26
N LEU A 84 -20.56 -0.67 18.05
CA LEU A 84 -21.07 -0.17 19.32
C LEU A 84 -22.32 0.72 19.13
N SER A 85 -22.35 1.56 18.09
CA SER A 85 -23.51 2.41 17.76
C SER A 85 -24.73 1.58 17.31
N ALA A 86 -24.52 0.57 16.46
CA ALA A 86 -25.60 -0.29 15.99
C ALA A 86 -26.20 -1.13 17.12
N VAL A 87 -25.36 -1.67 18.00
CA VAL A 87 -25.78 -2.49 19.15
C VAL A 87 -26.42 -1.64 20.26
N GLY A 88 -26.08 -0.36 20.36
CA GLY A 88 -26.65 0.58 21.34
C GLY A 88 -28.17 0.74 21.26
N GLY A 89 -28.84 0.23 20.21
CA GLY A 89 -30.29 0.14 20.15
C GLY A 89 -30.91 -0.68 21.29
N ILE A 90 -30.16 -1.65 21.84
CA ILE A 90 -30.57 -2.47 22.98
C ILE A 90 -29.81 -1.97 24.22
N LYS A 91 -30.51 -1.29 25.15
CA LYS A 91 -29.89 -0.72 26.36
C LYS A 91 -29.27 -1.75 27.30
N GLU A 92 -29.72 -3.01 27.24
CA GLU A 92 -29.16 -4.15 27.98
C GLU A 92 -28.10 -4.93 27.21
N ALA A 93 -27.69 -4.48 26.02
CA ALA A 93 -26.62 -5.13 25.28
C ALA A 93 -25.32 -5.10 26.11
N THR A 94 -24.95 -6.26 26.64
CA THR A 94 -23.69 -6.44 27.36
C THR A 94 -22.50 -6.18 26.43
N SER A 95 -21.39 -5.65 26.96
CA SER A 95 -20.13 -5.47 26.21
C SER A 95 -19.66 -6.76 25.52
N ALA A 96 -19.97 -7.92 26.10
CA ALA A 96 -19.70 -9.23 25.51
C ALA A 96 -20.32 -9.41 24.11
N MET A 97 -21.49 -8.80 23.84
CA MET A 97 -22.14 -8.93 22.54
C MET A 97 -21.42 -8.13 21.45
N THR A 98 -20.97 -6.90 21.76
CA THR A 98 -20.20 -6.09 20.80
C THR A 98 -18.84 -6.73 20.51
N GLU A 99 -18.19 -7.27 21.54
CA GLU A 99 -16.93 -8.01 21.41
C GLU A 99 -17.10 -9.28 20.55
N ALA A 100 -18.15 -10.06 20.78
CA ALA A 100 -18.45 -11.26 19.98
C ALA A 100 -18.69 -10.93 18.51
N ILE A 101 -19.42 -9.83 18.22
CA ILE A 101 -19.65 -9.37 16.85
C ILE A 101 -18.33 -8.95 16.20
N LEU A 102 -17.47 -8.20 16.91
CA LEU A 102 -16.15 -7.81 16.39
C LEU A 102 -15.26 -9.02 16.12
N ILE A 103 -15.16 -9.97 17.03
CA ILE A 103 -14.35 -11.19 16.84
C ILE A 103 -14.88 -11.99 15.65
N CYS A 104 -16.20 -12.20 15.56
CA CYS A 104 -16.82 -12.90 14.43
C CYS A 104 -16.53 -12.19 13.11
N LEU A 105 -16.65 -10.86 13.09
CA LEU A 105 -16.33 -10.02 11.94
C LEU A 105 -14.88 -10.25 11.49
N PHE A 106 -13.91 -10.18 12.41
CA PHE A 106 -12.49 -10.38 12.08
C PHE A 106 -12.16 -11.84 11.66
N MET A 107 -12.89 -12.84 12.16
CA MET A 107 -12.73 -14.24 11.76
C MET A 107 -13.25 -14.51 10.34
N VAL A 108 -14.32 -13.83 9.92
CA VAL A 108 -14.91 -13.98 8.58
C VAL A 108 -14.03 -13.36 7.49
N GLN A 109 -13.11 -12.44 7.82
CA GLN A 109 -12.24 -11.75 6.84
C GLN A 109 -11.45 -12.70 5.94
N ARG A 110 -11.07 -13.87 6.45
CA ARG A 110 -10.31 -14.88 5.69
C ARG A 110 -11.02 -15.39 4.44
N PHE A 111 -12.35 -15.27 4.36
CA PHE A 111 -13.14 -15.72 3.23
C PHE A 111 -13.14 -14.74 2.05
N GLY A 112 -12.57 -13.54 2.25
CA GLY A 112 -12.35 -12.53 1.22
C GLY A 112 -13.58 -11.70 0.87
N THR A 113 -13.36 -10.48 0.39
CA THR A 113 -14.43 -9.54 0.01
C THR A 113 -15.14 -9.94 -1.28
N ASP A 114 -14.50 -10.71 -2.16
CA ASP A 114 -15.08 -11.22 -3.41
C ASP A 114 -16.36 -12.05 -3.18
N LYS A 115 -16.29 -13.01 -2.23
CA LYS A 115 -17.39 -13.94 -1.94
C LYS A 115 -18.51 -13.29 -1.14
N VAL A 116 -18.14 -12.40 -0.22
CA VAL A 116 -19.12 -11.76 0.69
C VAL A 116 -19.74 -10.50 0.07
N GLY A 117 -19.04 -9.85 -0.87
CA GLY A 117 -19.46 -8.62 -1.55
C GLY A 117 -20.79 -8.72 -2.29
N TYR A 118 -21.12 -9.88 -2.86
CA TYR A 118 -22.42 -10.11 -3.51
C TYR A 118 -23.60 -9.96 -2.54
N SER A 119 -23.41 -10.28 -1.26
CA SER A 119 -24.44 -10.12 -0.23
C SER A 119 -24.51 -8.70 0.33
N PHE A 120 -23.46 -7.90 0.17
CA PHE A 120 -23.40 -6.55 0.73
C PHE A 120 -24.29 -5.55 0.00
N ALA A 121 -24.34 -5.60 -1.33
CA ALA A 121 -25.12 -4.65 -2.11
C ALA A 121 -26.62 -4.68 -1.77
N PRO A 122 -27.31 -5.84 -1.71
CA PRO A 122 -28.71 -5.90 -1.29
C PRO A 122 -28.95 -5.34 0.12
N ILE A 123 -28.09 -5.69 1.09
CA ILE A 123 -28.23 -5.23 2.48
C ILE A 123 -28.11 -3.70 2.57
N ILE A 124 -27.12 -3.12 1.88
CA ILE A 124 -26.91 -1.67 1.87
C ILE A 124 -28.03 -0.94 1.14
N CYS A 125 -28.58 -1.49 0.05
CA CYS A 125 -29.76 -0.95 -0.61
C CYS A 125 -30.97 -0.93 0.35
N VAL A 126 -31.23 -2.04 1.05
CA VAL A 126 -32.31 -2.12 2.05
C VAL A 126 -32.08 -1.11 3.18
N TRP A 127 -30.85 -0.99 3.68
CA TRP A 127 -30.49 0.01 4.70
C TRP A 127 -30.82 1.44 4.25
N PHE A 128 -30.35 1.85 3.06
CA PHE A 128 -30.59 3.20 2.55
C PHE A 128 -32.07 3.46 2.25
N SER A 129 -32.79 2.48 1.72
CA SER A 129 -34.24 2.57 1.50
C SER A 129 -35.01 2.71 2.82
N LEU A 130 -34.64 1.96 3.86
CA LEU A 130 -35.29 2.03 5.16
C LEU A 130 -35.03 3.37 5.86
N ILE A 131 -33.78 3.84 5.94
CA ILE A 131 -33.49 5.14 6.57
C ILE A 131 -34.13 6.30 5.80
N GLY A 132 -34.15 6.21 4.47
CA GLY A 132 -34.81 7.21 3.62
C GLY A 132 -36.31 7.23 3.85
N GLY A 133 -36.96 6.06 3.83
CA GLY A 133 -38.40 5.91 4.07
C GLY A 133 -38.83 6.36 5.47
N ILE A 134 -38.09 5.97 6.51
CA ILE A 134 -38.33 6.41 7.90
C ILE A 134 -38.10 7.92 8.02
N GLY A 135 -37.08 8.46 7.34
CA GLY A 135 -36.81 9.89 7.28
C GLY A 135 -37.99 10.69 6.71
N VAL A 136 -38.54 10.25 5.56
CA VAL A 136 -39.73 10.85 4.94
C VAL A 136 -40.96 10.71 5.84
N TYR A 137 -41.17 9.54 6.45
CA TYR A 137 -42.27 9.32 7.39
C TYR A 137 -42.21 10.30 8.57
N ASN A 138 -41.04 10.44 9.19
CA ASN A 138 -40.85 11.33 10.33
C ASN A 138 -41.01 12.80 9.94
N PHE A 139 -40.50 13.19 8.77
CA PHE A 139 -40.67 14.54 8.23
C PHE A 139 -42.14 14.93 8.08
N ILE A 140 -42.96 14.04 7.52
CA ILE A 140 -44.40 14.29 7.31
C ILE A 140 -45.16 14.27 8.64
N LYS A 141 -44.86 13.31 9.53
CA LYS A 141 -45.61 13.09 10.75
C LYS A 141 -45.35 14.13 11.84
N PHE A 142 -44.10 14.53 12.04
CA PHE A 142 -43.74 15.36 13.19
C PHE A 142 -43.79 16.84 12.85
N ASP A 143 -42.96 17.31 11.94
CA ASP A 143 -42.90 18.72 11.55
C ASP A 143 -42.17 18.95 10.20
N PRO A 144 -42.90 19.25 9.13
CA PRO A 144 -42.32 19.55 7.81
C PRO A 144 -41.56 20.89 7.76
N THR A 145 -41.72 21.79 8.74
CA THR A 145 -41.10 23.13 8.68
C THR A 145 -39.57 23.09 8.81
N VAL A 146 -38.99 21.95 9.21
CA VAL A 146 -37.55 21.70 9.27
C VAL A 146 -36.86 21.89 7.92
N ILE A 147 -37.58 21.76 6.79
CA ILE A 147 -37.02 22.01 5.45
C ILE A 147 -36.42 23.42 5.29
N LYS A 148 -36.88 24.38 6.10
CA LYS A 148 -36.32 25.74 6.14
C LYS A 148 -34.84 25.75 6.50
N ALA A 149 -34.35 24.73 7.22
CA ALA A 149 -32.93 24.59 7.60
C ALA A 149 -31.97 24.47 6.40
N ILE A 150 -32.46 24.12 5.21
CA ILE A 150 -31.67 24.11 3.97
C ILE A 150 -31.20 25.53 3.60
N ASN A 151 -31.94 26.58 4.01
CA ASN A 151 -31.55 27.96 3.72
C ASN A 151 -30.28 28.35 4.51
N PRO A 152 -29.18 28.74 3.83
CA PRO A 152 -27.92 29.14 4.47
C PRO A 152 -28.04 30.28 5.49
N LYS A 153 -29.12 31.07 5.44
CA LYS A 153 -29.39 32.08 6.47
C LYS A 153 -29.41 31.48 7.88
N TYR A 154 -29.94 30.27 8.05
CA TYR A 154 -30.07 29.66 9.38
C TYR A 154 -28.74 29.27 10.00
N ILE A 155 -27.75 28.87 9.19
CA ILE A 155 -26.41 28.61 9.73
C ILE A 155 -25.78 29.92 10.22
N VAL A 156 -25.93 31.02 9.46
CA VAL A 156 -25.45 32.36 9.88
C VAL A 156 -26.13 32.81 11.18
N ASP A 157 -27.46 32.67 11.28
CA ASP A 157 -28.22 33.04 12.47
C ASP A 157 -27.88 32.15 13.68
N TYR A 158 -27.56 30.87 13.45
CA TYR A 158 -27.08 29.96 14.50
C TYR A 158 -25.71 30.41 15.06
N PHE A 159 -24.75 30.73 14.19
CA PHE A 159 -23.45 31.26 14.62
C PHE A 159 -23.55 32.61 15.33
N LYS A 160 -24.44 33.51 14.87
CA LYS A 160 -24.67 34.81 15.54
C LYS A 160 -25.21 34.65 16.96
N ARG A 161 -26.13 33.70 17.17
CA ARG A 161 -26.77 33.46 18.48
C ARG A 161 -25.84 32.73 19.45
N ASN A 162 -25.22 31.65 19.00
CA ASN A 162 -24.54 30.71 19.89
C ASN A 162 -23.01 30.90 19.94
N LYS A 163 -22.43 31.69 19.03
CA LYS A 163 -21.01 32.09 19.01
C LYS A 163 -20.06 30.89 19.22
N LYS A 164 -19.48 30.75 20.42
CA LYS A 164 -18.54 29.68 20.77
C LYS A 164 -19.20 28.30 20.76
N ASP A 165 -20.44 28.17 21.22
CA ASP A 165 -21.14 26.88 21.25
C ASP A 165 -21.47 26.40 19.84
N ALA A 166 -21.74 27.33 18.91
CA ALA A 166 -21.88 27.00 17.49
C ALA A 166 -20.57 26.44 16.93
N TRP A 167 -19.43 27.05 17.25
CA TRP A 167 -18.13 26.53 16.85
C TRP A 167 -17.84 25.16 17.45
N VAL A 168 -18.13 24.92 18.74
CA VAL A 168 -17.96 23.59 19.38
C VAL A 168 -18.86 22.53 18.73
N SER A 169 -20.08 22.90 18.31
CA SER A 169 -21.02 21.97 17.67
C SER A 169 -20.53 21.43 16.31
N LEU A 170 -19.69 22.19 15.59
CA LEU A 170 -19.10 21.73 14.31
C LEU A 170 -18.30 20.44 14.49
N GLY A 171 -17.64 20.24 15.63
CA GLY A 171 -16.87 19.05 15.90
C GLY A 171 -17.72 17.79 16.13
N GLY A 172 -19.02 17.94 16.41
CA GLY A 172 -19.98 16.82 16.34
C GLY A 172 -20.48 16.59 14.92
N VAL A 173 -20.77 17.67 14.18
CA VAL A 173 -21.26 17.62 12.79
C VAL A 173 -20.28 16.91 11.86
N VAL A 174 -18.98 17.02 12.13
CA VAL A 174 -17.95 16.38 11.30
C VAL A 174 -18.07 14.86 11.24
N LEU A 175 -18.63 14.22 12.28
CA LEU A 175 -18.88 12.78 12.33
C LEU A 175 -19.95 12.32 11.32
N ALA A 176 -20.70 13.24 10.71
CA ALA A 176 -21.61 12.92 9.62
C ALA A 176 -20.89 12.78 8.26
N ILE A 177 -19.65 13.26 8.15
CA ILE A 177 -18.84 13.27 6.92
C ILE A 177 -17.80 12.13 6.92
N THR A 178 -17.53 11.55 8.10
CA THR A 178 -16.63 10.40 8.26
C THR A 178 -17.12 9.22 7.44
N GLY A 179 -16.20 8.51 6.78
CA GLY A 179 -16.47 7.47 5.79
C GLY A 179 -16.30 7.92 4.35
N THR A 180 -16.27 9.23 4.08
CA THR A 180 -15.88 9.74 2.74
C THR A 180 -14.41 9.49 2.45
N GLU A 181 -13.55 9.42 3.47
CA GLU A 181 -12.15 9.00 3.32
C GLU A 181 -12.00 7.55 2.86
N ALA A 182 -12.89 6.66 3.28
CA ALA A 182 -12.92 5.25 2.88
C ALA A 182 -13.09 5.10 1.37
N LEU A 183 -13.94 5.97 0.78
CA LEU A 183 -14.15 6.06 -0.66
C LEU A 183 -12.83 6.29 -1.40
N PHE A 184 -11.93 7.10 -0.81
CA PHE A 184 -10.63 7.42 -1.39
C PHE A 184 -9.52 6.41 -1.06
N ALA A 185 -9.69 5.61 -0.01
CA ALA A 185 -8.76 4.54 0.34
C ALA A 185 -8.88 3.35 -0.63
N ASP A 186 -10.09 3.09 -1.16
CA ASP A 186 -10.42 1.90 -1.94
C ASP A 186 -10.77 2.18 -3.43
N VAL A 187 -10.45 3.38 -3.95
CA VAL A 187 -10.76 3.80 -5.35
C VAL A 187 -10.15 2.87 -6.41
N GLY A 188 -9.12 2.08 -6.07
CA GLY A 188 -8.49 1.13 -6.99
C GLY A 188 -9.46 0.08 -7.57
N HIS A 189 -10.63 -0.11 -6.95
CA HIS A 189 -11.61 -1.12 -7.32
C HIS A 189 -12.77 -0.64 -8.17
N PHE A 190 -13.10 0.65 -8.07
CA PHE A 190 -14.37 1.17 -8.56
C PHE A 190 -14.13 2.24 -9.61
N THR A 191 -14.95 2.23 -10.66
CA THR A 191 -14.91 3.30 -11.65
C THR A 191 -15.44 4.60 -11.05
N VAL A 192 -14.88 5.73 -11.48
CA VAL A 192 -15.32 7.07 -11.05
C VAL A 192 -16.83 7.25 -11.26
N ARG A 193 -17.38 6.77 -12.39
CA ARG A 193 -18.81 6.86 -12.70
C ARG A 193 -19.67 6.06 -11.71
N SER A 194 -19.25 4.85 -11.34
CA SER A 194 -19.98 4.02 -10.36
C SER A 194 -20.08 4.73 -9.00
N ILE A 195 -18.98 5.33 -8.55
CA ILE A 195 -18.94 6.11 -7.30
C ILE A 195 -19.89 7.32 -7.37
N GLN A 196 -19.80 8.10 -8.44
CA GLN A 196 -20.63 9.30 -8.63
C GLN A 196 -22.12 8.96 -8.66
N ILE A 197 -22.51 7.93 -9.41
CA ILE A 197 -23.90 7.50 -9.49
C ILE A 197 -24.38 7.04 -8.10
N SER A 198 -23.67 6.11 -7.45
CA SER A 198 -24.08 5.59 -6.13
C SER A 198 -24.20 6.68 -5.07
N MET A 199 -23.24 7.62 -5.04
CA MET A 199 -23.23 8.69 -4.06
C MET A 199 -24.37 9.68 -4.29
N CYS A 200 -24.56 10.12 -5.54
CA CYS A 200 -25.56 11.15 -5.87
C CYS A 200 -26.99 10.62 -5.90
N SER A 201 -27.23 9.34 -6.24
CA SER A 201 -28.58 8.79 -6.40
C SER A 201 -29.11 8.05 -5.17
N VAL A 202 -28.24 7.40 -4.39
CA VAL A 202 -28.67 6.57 -3.25
C VAL A 202 -28.19 7.17 -1.93
N THR A 203 -26.88 7.25 -1.71
CA THR A 203 -26.31 7.57 -0.40
C THR A 203 -26.67 8.98 0.05
N TYR A 204 -26.39 10.00 -0.76
CA TYR A 204 -26.58 11.38 -0.38
C TYR A 204 -28.07 11.74 -0.16
N PRO A 205 -29.01 11.40 -1.06
CA PRO A 205 -30.43 11.64 -0.82
C PRO A 205 -30.96 10.92 0.43
N ALA A 206 -30.58 9.65 0.65
CA ALA A 206 -31.04 8.89 1.81
C ALA A 206 -30.56 9.50 3.14
N LEU A 207 -29.31 9.97 3.21
CA LEU A 207 -28.77 10.64 4.39
C LEU A 207 -29.48 11.97 4.68
N ILE A 208 -29.73 12.78 3.65
CA ILE A 208 -30.47 14.05 3.82
C ILE A 208 -31.89 13.79 4.33
N MET A 209 -32.59 12.79 3.77
CA MET A 209 -33.92 12.39 4.25
C MET A 209 -33.88 11.89 5.70
N ALA A 210 -32.90 11.06 6.05
CA ALA A 210 -32.75 10.54 7.40
C ALA A 210 -32.49 11.65 8.43
N TYR A 211 -31.54 12.55 8.18
CA TYR A 211 -31.23 13.66 9.10
C TYR A 211 -32.38 14.67 9.21
N THR A 212 -33.05 14.98 8.10
CA THR A 212 -34.23 15.87 8.11
C THR A 212 -35.37 15.25 8.91
N GLY A 213 -35.62 13.95 8.75
CA GLY A 213 -36.62 13.22 9.52
C GLY A 213 -36.30 13.16 11.02
N GLN A 214 -35.05 12.91 11.40
CA GLN A 214 -34.63 12.94 12.80
C GLN A 214 -34.75 14.34 13.42
N ALA A 215 -34.38 15.39 12.68
CA ALA A 215 -34.56 16.77 13.14
C ALA A 215 -36.05 17.12 13.33
N SER A 216 -36.93 16.62 12.46
CA SER A 216 -38.38 16.75 12.59
C SER A 216 -38.92 16.07 13.86
N PHE A 217 -38.42 14.87 14.17
CA PHE A 217 -38.76 14.17 15.41
C PHE A 217 -38.29 14.93 16.66
N LEU A 218 -37.05 15.40 16.67
CA LEU A 218 -36.44 16.13 17.79
C LEU A 218 -37.11 17.46 18.10
N ARG A 219 -37.73 18.10 17.11
CA ARG A 219 -38.51 19.31 17.32
C ARG A 219 -39.70 19.13 18.27
N LYS A 220 -40.26 17.92 18.34
CA LYS A 220 -41.33 17.55 19.28
C LYS A 220 -40.81 16.82 20.52
N HIS A 221 -39.66 16.15 20.43
CA HIS A 221 -39.09 15.33 21.51
C HIS A 221 -37.65 15.74 21.84
N GLN A 222 -37.48 16.94 22.37
CA GLN A 222 -36.16 17.54 22.62
C GLN A 222 -35.30 16.76 23.63
N SER A 223 -35.90 15.97 24.52
CA SER A 223 -35.19 15.19 25.54
C SER A 223 -34.58 13.88 25.02
N LEU A 224 -34.91 13.45 23.79
CA LEU A 224 -34.55 12.13 23.26
C LEU A 224 -33.31 12.15 22.34
N VAL A 225 -32.38 13.09 22.54
CA VAL A 225 -31.22 13.30 21.65
C VAL A 225 -30.33 12.06 21.54
N SER A 226 -30.01 11.39 22.65
CA SER A 226 -29.08 10.25 22.67
C SER A 226 -29.59 9.02 21.92
N ASP A 227 -30.90 8.78 21.95
CA ASP A 227 -31.55 7.58 21.39
C ASP A 227 -32.37 7.91 20.13
N THR A 228 -32.14 9.08 19.52
CA THR A 228 -32.99 9.65 18.45
C THR A 228 -33.23 8.66 17.33
N PHE A 229 -32.17 8.01 16.84
CA PHE A 229 -32.26 7.08 15.72
C PHE A 229 -33.30 6.00 15.97
N PHE A 230 -33.13 5.22 17.04
CA PHE A 230 -33.99 4.10 17.36
C PHE A 230 -35.39 4.52 17.85
N LYS A 231 -35.50 5.63 18.58
CA LYS A 231 -36.78 6.14 19.09
C LYS A 231 -37.65 6.77 18.00
N SER A 232 -37.03 7.23 16.90
CA SER A 232 -37.76 7.80 15.76
C SER A 232 -38.37 6.73 14.83
N ILE A 233 -38.07 5.44 15.04
CA ILE A 233 -38.56 4.34 14.20
C ILE A 233 -39.96 3.92 14.67
N PRO A 234 -40.93 3.68 13.76
CA PRO A 234 -42.21 3.05 14.11
C PRO A 234 -42.03 1.68 14.78
N HIS A 235 -42.80 1.39 15.83
CA HIS A 235 -42.64 0.17 16.63
C HIS A 235 -42.60 -1.13 15.80
N SER A 236 -43.43 -1.26 14.76
CA SER A 236 -43.46 -2.46 13.90
C SER A 236 -42.20 -2.67 13.07
N LEU A 237 -41.43 -1.61 12.79
CA LEU A 237 -40.20 -1.66 11.98
C LEU A 237 -38.93 -1.69 12.82
N TYR A 238 -39.04 -1.59 14.15
CA TYR A 238 -37.87 -1.52 15.04
C TYR A 238 -36.95 -2.73 14.88
N TRP A 239 -37.47 -3.96 15.01
CA TRP A 239 -36.66 -5.18 14.93
C TRP A 239 -36.04 -5.42 13.55
N PRO A 240 -36.80 -5.30 12.43
CA PRO A 240 -36.20 -5.34 11.10
C PRO A 240 -35.09 -4.30 10.93
N MET A 241 -35.33 -3.06 11.38
CA MET A 241 -34.37 -1.98 11.25
C MET A 241 -33.11 -2.21 12.10
N PHE A 242 -33.25 -2.77 13.29
CA PHE A 242 -32.13 -3.14 14.16
C PHE A 242 -31.22 -4.18 13.50
N VAL A 243 -31.79 -5.26 12.94
CA VAL A 243 -31.01 -6.29 12.25
C VAL A 243 -30.26 -5.71 11.05
N VAL A 244 -30.94 -4.89 10.24
CA VAL A 244 -30.32 -4.23 9.08
C VAL A 244 -29.25 -3.22 9.53
N ALA A 245 -29.43 -2.51 10.64
CA ALA A 245 -28.44 -1.60 11.20
C ALA A 245 -27.15 -2.32 11.61
N VAL A 246 -27.27 -3.45 12.31
CA VAL A 246 -26.12 -4.28 12.70
C VAL A 246 -25.41 -4.82 11.45
N ALA A 247 -26.16 -5.31 10.47
CA ALA A 247 -25.60 -5.79 9.21
C ALA A 247 -24.88 -4.68 8.44
N ALA A 248 -25.47 -3.48 8.33
CA ALA A 248 -24.86 -2.32 7.70
C ALA A 248 -23.59 -1.86 8.43
N ALA A 249 -23.57 -1.88 9.77
CA ALA A 249 -22.39 -1.55 10.56
C ALA A 249 -21.25 -2.55 10.37
N ILE A 250 -21.57 -3.86 10.27
CA ILE A 250 -20.59 -4.88 9.92
C ILE A 250 -19.99 -4.57 8.54
N ILE A 251 -20.81 -4.29 7.52
CA ILE A 251 -20.37 -3.97 6.16
C ILE A 251 -19.51 -2.69 6.12
N ALA A 252 -19.90 -1.63 6.84
CA ALA A 252 -19.12 -0.41 6.94
C ALA A 252 -17.72 -0.68 7.54
N SER A 253 -17.67 -1.52 8.57
CA SER A 253 -16.41 -1.96 9.20
C SER A 253 -15.54 -2.76 8.21
N GLN A 254 -16.13 -3.60 7.35
CA GLN A 254 -15.41 -4.34 6.31
C GLN A 254 -14.66 -3.41 5.35
N ALA A 255 -15.33 -2.36 4.88
CA ALA A 255 -14.75 -1.44 3.90
C ALA A 255 -13.46 -0.79 4.44
N MET A 256 -13.45 -0.39 5.72
CA MET A 256 -12.28 0.20 6.35
C MET A 256 -11.16 -0.80 6.66
N ILE A 257 -11.50 -2.04 7.02
CA ILE A 257 -10.52 -3.12 7.21
C ILE A 257 -9.84 -3.45 5.87
N SER A 258 -10.62 -3.59 4.79
CA SER A 258 -10.09 -3.80 3.43
C SER A 258 -9.23 -2.62 2.98
N GLY A 259 -9.69 -1.38 3.18
CA GLY A 259 -8.91 -0.18 2.88
C GLY A 259 -7.58 -0.14 3.64
N THR A 260 -7.55 -0.62 4.88
CA THR A 260 -6.32 -0.75 5.67
C THR A 260 -5.35 -1.76 5.06
N PHE A 261 -5.84 -2.91 4.59
CA PHE A 261 -4.99 -3.90 3.89
C PHE A 261 -4.39 -3.33 2.60
N SER A 262 -5.19 -2.63 1.79
CA SER A 262 -4.73 -1.93 0.57
C SER A 262 -3.66 -0.90 0.88
N ILE A 263 -3.82 -0.15 1.97
CA ILE A 263 -2.83 0.83 2.44
C ILE A 263 -1.52 0.18 2.88
N ILE A 264 -1.59 -0.93 3.62
CA ILE A 264 -0.39 -1.68 4.03
C ILE A 264 0.33 -2.25 2.80
N GLN A 265 -0.41 -2.77 1.82
CA GLN A 265 0.15 -3.22 0.54
C GLN A 265 0.89 -2.08 -0.19
N GLN A 266 0.28 -0.89 -0.29
CA GLN A 266 0.94 0.29 -0.84
C GLN A 266 2.19 0.68 -0.05
N SER A 267 2.13 0.61 1.29
CA SER A 267 3.27 0.93 2.16
C SER A 267 4.45 -0.04 1.97
N LEU A 268 4.17 -1.33 1.74
CA LEU A 268 5.18 -2.35 1.42
C LEU A 268 5.90 -2.04 0.11
N SER A 269 5.16 -1.66 -0.94
CA SER A 269 5.74 -1.33 -2.25
C SER A 269 6.69 -0.12 -2.19
N LEU A 270 6.49 0.79 -1.23
CA LEU A 270 7.33 1.96 -1.00
C LEU A 270 8.45 1.70 0.02
N GLY A 271 8.63 0.45 0.48
CA GLY A 271 9.61 0.10 1.50
C GLY A 271 9.35 0.79 2.84
N CYS A 272 8.11 1.18 3.13
CA CYS A 272 7.71 1.91 4.34
C CYS A 272 7.11 1.00 5.41
N PHE A 273 6.97 -0.30 5.15
CA PHE A 273 6.40 -1.25 6.11
C PHE A 273 7.18 -2.57 6.12
N PRO A 274 7.27 -3.26 7.27
CA PRO A 274 7.84 -4.61 7.37
C PRO A 274 7.13 -5.63 6.50
N ARG A 275 7.86 -6.62 5.98
CA ARG A 275 7.27 -7.66 5.12
C ARG A 275 6.18 -8.44 5.87
N VAL A 276 4.99 -8.51 5.26
CA VAL A 276 3.82 -9.27 5.75
C VAL A 276 3.27 -10.16 4.65
N LYS A 277 2.48 -11.19 5.01
CA LYS A 277 1.92 -12.11 4.04
C LYS A 277 0.71 -11.46 3.36
N ILE A 278 0.86 -11.12 2.09
CA ILE A 278 -0.25 -10.68 1.23
C ILE A 278 -0.91 -11.92 0.62
N VAL A 279 -2.23 -12.05 0.79
CA VAL A 279 -3.05 -13.05 0.11
C VAL A 279 -4.08 -12.30 -0.73
N HIS A 280 -3.99 -12.43 -2.06
CA HIS A 280 -5.03 -11.90 -2.94
C HIS A 280 -6.27 -12.80 -2.88
N THR A 281 -7.42 -12.21 -2.58
CA THR A 281 -8.69 -12.94 -2.40
C THR A 281 -9.51 -13.08 -3.67
N SER A 282 -9.25 -12.22 -4.67
CA SER A 282 -9.86 -12.28 -6.00
C SER A 282 -8.81 -12.36 -7.10
N ALA A 283 -9.07 -13.20 -8.11
CA ALA A 283 -8.26 -13.27 -9.32
C ALA A 283 -8.54 -12.12 -10.29
N LYS A 284 -9.63 -11.37 -10.09
CA LYS A 284 -10.08 -10.31 -11.01
C LYS A 284 -9.69 -8.91 -10.52
N TYR A 285 -9.64 -8.70 -9.20
CA TYR A 285 -9.46 -7.38 -8.60
C TYR A 285 -8.22 -7.33 -7.69
N GLU A 286 -7.19 -6.57 -8.11
CA GLU A 286 -5.88 -6.48 -7.45
C GLU A 286 -5.94 -6.16 -5.95
N GLY A 287 -6.62 -5.07 -5.59
CA GLY A 287 -6.63 -4.58 -4.21
C GLY A 287 -7.56 -5.35 -3.26
N GLN A 288 -8.19 -6.46 -3.69
CA GLN A 288 -8.92 -7.33 -2.77
C GLN A 288 -7.92 -8.21 -2.03
N VAL A 289 -7.25 -7.59 -1.07
CA VAL A 289 -6.12 -8.17 -0.34
C VAL A 289 -6.53 -8.52 1.07
N TYR A 290 -6.11 -9.70 1.50
CA TYR A 290 -6.19 -10.16 2.88
C TYR A 290 -4.79 -10.31 3.46
N ILE A 291 -4.53 -9.65 4.59
CA ILE A 291 -3.27 -9.74 5.33
C ILE A 291 -3.56 -10.34 6.71
N PRO A 292 -3.29 -11.64 6.93
CA PRO A 292 -3.67 -12.33 8.17
C PRO A 292 -3.06 -11.67 9.42
N GLU A 293 -1.79 -11.29 9.37
CA GLU A 293 -1.10 -10.71 10.53
C GLU A 293 -1.74 -9.35 10.93
N MET A 294 -2.06 -8.52 9.93
CA MET A 294 -2.73 -7.23 10.17
C MET A 294 -4.17 -7.42 10.65
N ASN A 295 -4.88 -8.44 10.15
CA ASN A 295 -6.23 -8.75 10.58
C ASN A 295 -6.31 -9.03 12.09
N TYR A 296 -5.40 -9.87 12.61
CA TYR A 296 -5.34 -10.14 14.04
C TYR A 296 -4.91 -8.93 14.85
N LEU A 297 -3.97 -8.12 14.36
CA LEU A 297 -3.55 -6.89 15.01
C LEU A 297 -4.70 -5.88 15.11
N LEU A 298 -5.44 -5.67 14.02
CA LEU A 298 -6.63 -4.83 14.00
C LEU A 298 -7.71 -5.38 14.94
N MET A 299 -7.95 -6.69 14.94
CA MET A 299 -8.92 -7.33 15.84
C MET A 299 -8.60 -7.03 17.32
N ILE A 300 -7.35 -7.27 17.74
CA ILE A 300 -6.91 -7.02 19.13
C ILE A 300 -7.04 -5.54 19.47
N ALA A 301 -6.63 -4.65 18.55
CA ALA A 301 -6.75 -3.21 18.74
C ALA A 301 -8.21 -2.77 18.87
N CYS A 302 -9.11 -3.27 18.03
CA CYS A 302 -10.55 -2.96 18.07
C CYS A 302 -11.20 -3.41 19.38
N VAL A 303 -10.92 -4.64 19.82
CA VAL A 303 -11.42 -5.16 21.09
C VAL A 303 -10.86 -4.34 22.27
N GLY A 304 -9.56 -4.04 22.25
CA GLY A 304 -8.91 -3.22 23.29
C GLY A 304 -9.48 -1.80 23.39
N VAL A 305 -9.71 -1.13 22.26
CA VAL A 305 -10.33 0.21 22.22
C VAL A 305 -11.77 0.17 22.72
N THR A 306 -12.55 -0.83 22.29
CA THR A 306 -13.95 -0.98 22.71
C THR A 306 -14.04 -1.20 24.24
N LEU A 307 -13.17 -2.04 24.79
CA LEU A 307 -13.08 -2.30 26.24
C LEU A 307 -12.62 -1.08 27.05
N GLY A 308 -11.66 -0.32 26.51
CA GLY A 308 -11.07 0.84 27.19
C GLY A 308 -11.99 2.06 27.23
N PHE A 309 -12.69 2.36 26.14
CA PHE A 309 -13.52 3.57 26.05
C PHE A 309 -14.97 3.37 26.48
N ARG A 310 -15.55 2.19 26.21
CA ARG A 310 -16.92 1.75 26.55
C ARG A 310 -18.09 2.61 26.04
N THR A 311 -17.88 3.89 25.73
CA THR A 311 -18.92 4.83 25.28
C THR A 311 -18.66 5.30 23.85
N THR A 312 -19.74 5.37 23.07
CA THR A 312 -19.72 5.86 21.68
C THR A 312 -19.26 7.31 21.57
N GLU A 313 -19.59 8.15 22.55
CA GLU A 313 -19.21 9.58 22.55
C GLU A 313 -17.70 9.81 22.62
N LYS A 314 -16.99 9.08 23.51
CA LYS A 314 -15.53 9.24 23.65
C LYS A 314 -14.80 8.70 22.42
N ILE A 315 -15.25 7.57 21.88
CA ILE A 315 -14.72 7.01 20.64
C ILE A 315 -14.99 7.98 19.48
N GLY A 316 -16.19 8.58 19.41
CA GLY A 316 -16.54 9.57 18.40
C GLY A 316 -15.67 10.82 18.42
N ASN A 317 -15.40 11.37 19.61
CA ASN A 317 -14.50 12.52 19.75
C ASN A 317 -13.08 12.21 19.26
N ALA A 318 -12.56 11.03 19.59
CA ALA A 318 -11.28 10.55 19.09
C ALA A 318 -11.30 10.41 17.56
N TYR A 319 -12.33 9.73 17.05
CA TYR A 319 -12.48 9.42 15.64
C TYR A 319 -12.51 10.68 14.75
N GLY A 320 -13.26 11.71 15.16
CA GLY A 320 -13.34 12.97 14.42
C GLY A 320 -11.99 13.69 14.24
N ILE A 321 -11.10 13.65 15.25
CA ILE A 321 -9.77 14.29 15.16
C ILE A 321 -8.92 13.64 14.08
N ALA A 322 -8.87 12.31 14.04
CA ALA A 322 -8.07 11.58 13.08
C ALA A 322 -8.51 11.87 11.63
N VAL A 323 -9.81 11.81 11.37
CA VAL A 323 -10.37 11.95 10.03
C VAL A 323 -10.15 13.36 9.48
N VAL A 324 -10.47 14.41 10.27
CA VAL A 324 -10.30 15.80 9.81
C VAL A 324 -8.83 16.12 9.55
N PHE A 325 -7.93 15.62 10.40
CA PHE A 325 -6.49 15.81 10.19
C PHE A 325 -6.02 15.15 8.88
N VAL A 326 -6.47 13.92 8.61
CA VAL A 326 -6.19 13.24 7.33
C VAL A 326 -6.78 14.01 6.15
N MET A 327 -8.01 14.51 6.24
CA MET A 327 -8.62 15.33 5.20
C MET A 327 -7.76 16.56 4.89
N THR A 328 -7.38 17.33 5.92
CA THR A 328 -6.50 18.51 5.76
C THR A 328 -5.14 18.15 5.15
N LEU A 329 -4.52 17.04 5.56
CA LEU A 329 -3.27 16.56 4.96
C LEU A 329 -3.44 16.19 3.49
N THR A 330 -4.49 15.44 3.15
CA THR A 330 -4.73 15.01 1.76
C THR A 330 -5.08 16.19 0.85
N SER A 331 -5.88 17.15 1.32
CA SER A 331 -6.17 18.40 0.65
C SER A 331 -4.91 19.24 0.41
N SER A 332 -3.99 19.26 1.39
CA SER A 332 -2.69 19.93 1.24
C SER A 332 -1.80 19.25 0.19
N LEU A 333 -1.75 17.92 0.14
CA LEU A 333 -1.02 17.17 -0.89
C LEU A 333 -1.66 17.34 -2.28
N LEU A 334 -2.99 17.46 -2.36
CA LEU A 334 -3.70 17.69 -3.62
C LEU A 334 -3.30 19.02 -4.25
N VAL A 335 -3.09 20.08 -3.45
CA VAL A 335 -2.60 21.38 -3.94
C VAL A 335 -1.26 21.22 -4.68
N LEU A 336 -0.35 20.41 -4.14
CA LEU A 336 0.93 20.13 -4.82
C LEU A 336 0.71 19.44 -6.17
N ILE A 337 -0.22 18.49 -6.23
CA ILE A 337 -0.59 17.77 -7.47
C ILE A 337 -1.25 18.72 -8.48
N MET A 338 -2.17 19.59 -8.05
CA MET A 338 -2.81 20.57 -8.92
C MET A 338 -1.78 21.49 -9.60
N ILE A 339 -0.76 21.92 -8.84
CA ILE A 339 0.29 22.80 -9.35
C ILE A 339 1.30 22.03 -10.23
N MET A 340 1.80 20.89 -9.76
CA MET A 340 2.91 20.16 -10.40
C MET A 340 2.45 19.27 -11.56
N ILE A 341 1.33 18.58 -11.41
CA ILE A 341 0.89 17.51 -12.31
C ILE A 341 -0.24 18.01 -13.22
N TRP A 342 -1.34 18.50 -12.63
CA TRP A 342 -2.50 18.97 -13.41
C TRP A 342 -2.26 20.33 -14.09
N LYS A 343 -1.23 21.08 -13.66
CA LYS A 343 -0.84 22.40 -14.21
C LYS A 343 -2.03 23.38 -14.26
N THR A 344 -2.90 23.30 -13.25
CA THR A 344 -4.13 24.09 -13.15
C THR A 344 -3.82 25.59 -13.00
N ASP A 345 -4.79 26.44 -13.35
CA ASP A 345 -4.66 27.89 -13.15
C ASP A 345 -4.48 28.25 -11.68
N ILE A 346 -3.60 29.22 -11.39
CA ILE A 346 -3.33 29.63 -10.01
C ILE A 346 -4.56 30.20 -9.34
N LEU A 347 -5.44 30.87 -10.08
CA LEU A 347 -6.70 31.38 -9.54
C LEU A 347 -7.58 30.24 -9.04
N LEU A 348 -7.65 29.12 -9.78
CA LEU A 348 -8.40 27.94 -9.35
C LEU A 348 -7.73 27.25 -8.15
N VAL A 349 -6.40 27.17 -8.12
CA VAL A 349 -5.67 26.62 -6.97
C VAL A 349 -5.88 27.47 -5.72
N VAL A 350 -5.77 28.80 -5.85
CA VAL A 350 -6.02 29.74 -4.75
C VAL A 350 -7.48 29.66 -4.31
N ALA A 351 -8.43 29.61 -5.23
CA ALA A 351 -9.85 29.42 -4.92
C ALA A 351 -10.09 28.11 -4.15
N TYR A 352 -9.46 27.01 -4.57
CA TYR A 352 -9.52 25.73 -3.86
C TYR A 352 -9.00 25.86 -2.42
N VAL A 353 -7.80 26.43 -2.24
CA VAL A 353 -7.19 26.59 -0.90
C VAL A 353 -8.04 27.49 0.00
N VAL A 354 -8.55 28.60 -0.55
CA VAL A 354 -9.37 29.56 0.20
C VAL A 354 -10.72 28.96 0.59
N ILE A 355 -11.38 28.22 -0.30
CA ILE A 355 -12.71 27.67 -0.03
C ILE A 355 -12.63 26.37 0.78
N ILE A 356 -11.95 25.35 0.25
CA ILE A 356 -11.91 24.02 0.88
C ILE A 356 -10.99 24.05 2.11
N GLY A 357 -9.80 24.64 1.97
CA GLY A 357 -8.85 24.72 3.08
C GLY A 357 -9.36 25.51 4.27
N SER A 358 -10.13 26.59 4.06
CA SER A 358 -10.73 27.33 5.18
C SER A 358 -11.82 26.53 5.90
N ILE A 359 -12.69 25.84 5.16
CA ILE A 359 -13.75 25.00 5.75
C ILE A 359 -13.13 23.88 6.59
N GLU A 360 -12.15 23.15 6.03
CA GLU A 360 -11.44 22.10 6.74
C GLU A 360 -10.72 22.63 7.99
N PHE A 361 -10.06 23.78 7.89
CA PHE A 361 -9.37 24.38 9.04
C PHE A 361 -10.34 24.81 10.14
N VAL A 362 -11.54 25.30 9.80
CA VAL A 362 -12.59 25.59 10.77
C VAL A 362 -13.04 24.32 11.48
N TYR A 363 -13.29 23.22 10.76
CA TYR A 363 -13.61 21.93 11.39
C TYR A 363 -12.46 21.41 12.26
N LEU A 364 -11.22 21.49 11.76
CA LEU A 364 -10.02 21.06 12.50
C LEU A 364 -9.90 21.83 13.81
N SER A 365 -10.08 23.15 13.78
CA SER A 365 -10.02 23.98 14.98
C SER A 365 -11.07 23.57 16.02
N SER A 366 -12.31 23.31 15.58
CA SER A 366 -13.41 22.89 16.45
C SER A 366 -13.15 21.54 17.10
N VAL A 367 -12.61 20.60 16.33
CA VAL A 367 -12.39 19.21 16.75
C VAL A 367 -11.18 19.08 17.67
N LEU A 368 -10.14 19.92 17.48
CA LEU A 368 -8.99 20.01 18.38
C LEU A 368 -9.36 20.47 19.80
N TYR A 369 -10.48 21.18 19.98
CA TYR A 369 -10.99 21.52 21.32
C TYR A 369 -11.29 20.27 22.18
N LYS A 370 -11.57 19.13 21.54
CA LYS A 370 -11.89 17.87 22.21
C LYS A 370 -10.68 16.94 22.40
N PHE A 371 -9.46 17.46 22.22
CA PHE A 371 -8.23 16.67 22.34
C PHE A 371 -8.13 15.95 23.71
N ASP A 372 -8.44 16.66 24.80
CA ASP A 372 -8.38 16.12 26.17
C ASP A 372 -9.50 15.11 26.47
N GLN A 373 -10.53 15.03 25.62
CA GLN A 373 -11.68 14.14 25.80
C GLN A 373 -11.50 12.76 25.14
N GLY A 374 -10.25 12.36 24.87
CA GLY A 374 -9.90 11.09 24.20
C GLY A 374 -9.32 11.27 22.80
N GLY A 375 -9.24 12.50 22.31
CA GLY A 375 -8.68 12.89 21.02
C GLY A 375 -7.22 12.53 20.77
N TYR A 376 -6.45 12.36 21.83
CA TYR A 376 -5.04 11.99 21.76
C TYR A 376 -4.82 10.53 21.31
N LEU A 377 -5.80 9.63 21.49
CA LEU A 377 -5.60 8.19 21.26
C LEU A 377 -5.26 7.86 19.79
N PRO A 378 -5.99 8.34 18.77
CA PRO A 378 -5.69 8.01 17.38
C PRO A 378 -4.37 8.62 16.93
N LEU A 379 -4.03 9.79 17.49
CA LEU A 379 -2.75 10.45 17.25
C LEU A 379 -1.59 9.67 17.87
N ALA A 380 -1.76 9.12 19.07
CA ALA A 380 -0.79 8.25 19.71
C ALA A 380 -0.60 6.94 18.92
N PHE A 381 -1.70 6.32 18.46
CA PHE A 381 -1.64 5.15 17.60
C PHE A 381 -0.95 5.44 16.27
N ALA A 382 -1.29 6.57 15.64
CA ALA A 382 -0.62 7.02 14.42
C ALA A 382 0.87 7.30 14.65
N ALA A 383 1.26 7.90 15.77
CA ALA A 383 2.67 8.14 16.11
C ALA A 383 3.44 6.83 16.31
N ALA A 384 2.84 5.82 16.94
CA ALA A 384 3.44 4.50 17.13
C ALA A 384 3.67 3.80 15.77
N LEU A 385 2.64 3.74 14.92
CA LEU A 385 2.75 3.16 13.57
C LEU A 385 3.73 3.94 12.69
N MET A 386 3.68 5.26 12.75
CA MET A 386 4.61 6.12 12.02
C MET A 386 6.06 5.86 12.45
N THR A 387 6.31 5.62 13.74
CA THR A 387 7.65 5.25 14.24
C THR A 387 8.11 3.94 13.62
N VAL A 388 7.26 2.90 13.61
CA VAL A 388 7.54 1.61 12.95
C VAL A 388 7.87 1.81 11.47
N MET A 389 7.03 2.56 10.74
CA MET A 389 7.21 2.85 9.33
C MET A 389 8.49 3.63 9.04
N TYR A 390 8.77 4.63 9.88
CA TYR A 390 9.95 5.48 9.76
C TYR A 390 11.24 4.70 10.01
N VAL A 391 11.31 3.93 11.10
CA VAL A 391 12.48 3.09 11.41
C VAL A 391 12.72 2.10 10.27
N TRP A 392 11.67 1.43 9.81
CA TRP A 392 11.77 0.47 8.72
C TRP A 392 12.26 1.11 7.42
N ASN A 393 11.64 2.22 7.00
CA ASN A 393 12.01 2.91 5.78
C ASN A 393 13.44 3.46 5.83
N ASN A 394 13.85 4.02 6.96
CA ASN A 394 15.18 4.58 7.12
C ASN A 394 16.27 3.51 6.96
N VAL A 395 16.09 2.35 7.62
CA VAL A 395 17.05 1.23 7.51
C VAL A 395 17.01 0.60 6.12
N TYR A 396 15.82 0.37 5.57
CA TYR A 396 15.65 -0.17 4.22
C TYR A 396 16.37 0.71 3.18
N ARG A 397 16.23 2.03 3.27
CA ARG A 397 16.89 2.99 2.37
C ARG A 397 18.41 3.00 2.53
N LYS A 398 18.90 3.04 3.77
CA LYS A 398 20.34 3.03 4.02
C LYS A 398 20.98 1.74 3.52
N LYS A 399 20.34 0.59 3.76
CA LYS A 399 20.78 -0.71 3.25
C LYS A 399 20.82 -0.72 1.72
N TYR A 400 19.75 -0.26 1.08
CA TYR A 400 19.68 -0.20 -0.38
C TYR A 400 20.77 0.70 -0.98
N ASN A 401 20.99 1.89 -0.39
CA ASN A 401 22.06 2.79 -0.83
C ASN A 401 23.45 2.18 -0.61
N PHE A 402 23.67 1.50 0.51
CA PHE A 402 24.91 0.78 0.77
C PHE A 402 25.19 -0.27 -0.31
N GLU A 403 24.18 -1.08 -0.66
CA GLU A 403 24.30 -2.09 -1.73
C GLU A 403 24.55 -1.47 -3.11
N LEU A 404 23.99 -0.29 -3.37
CA LEU A 404 24.19 0.43 -4.62
C LEU A 404 25.59 1.05 -4.74
N GLU A 405 26.11 1.60 -3.64
CA GLU A 405 27.46 2.19 -3.57
C GLU A 405 28.54 1.11 -3.61
N HIS A 406 28.31 -0.02 -2.95
CA HIS A 406 29.22 -1.17 -2.90
C HIS A 406 28.86 -2.24 -3.94
N LYS A 407 28.17 -1.87 -5.02
CA LYS A 407 27.93 -2.81 -6.13
C LYS A 407 29.28 -3.23 -6.72
N LEU A 408 29.41 -4.50 -7.06
CA LEU A 408 30.61 -5.00 -7.71
C LEU A 408 30.80 -4.33 -9.08
N SER A 409 31.97 -3.75 -9.29
CA SER A 409 32.37 -3.23 -10.60
C SER A 409 32.66 -4.39 -11.55
N LEU A 410 32.50 -4.15 -12.86
CA LEU A 410 32.85 -5.15 -13.88
C LEU A 410 34.34 -5.53 -13.82
N GLU A 411 35.20 -4.58 -13.44
CA GLU A 411 36.64 -4.80 -13.23
C GLU A 411 36.87 -5.83 -12.12
N ARG A 412 36.20 -5.66 -10.97
CA ARG A 412 36.33 -6.59 -9.85
C ARG A 412 35.82 -7.99 -10.18
N VAL A 413 34.76 -8.09 -10.99
CA VAL A 413 34.27 -9.38 -11.51
C VAL A 413 35.30 -10.04 -12.43
N LYS A 414 36.04 -9.27 -13.23
CA LYS A 414 37.15 -9.78 -14.05
C LYS A 414 38.35 -10.21 -13.22
N ASP A 415 38.64 -9.51 -12.12
CA ASP A 415 39.69 -9.93 -11.19
C ASP A 415 39.35 -11.28 -10.55
N ILE A 416 38.10 -11.43 -10.08
CA ILE A 416 37.57 -12.71 -9.60
C ILE A 416 37.62 -13.76 -10.72
N ALA A 417 37.42 -13.36 -11.98
CA ALA A 417 37.52 -14.29 -13.10
C ALA A 417 38.92 -14.85 -13.31
N SER A 418 39.92 -14.00 -13.10
CA SER A 418 41.32 -14.27 -13.41
C SER A 418 42.05 -14.93 -12.25
N ASP A 419 41.42 -15.03 -11.08
CA ASP A 419 41.99 -15.67 -9.90
C ASP A 419 42.01 -17.20 -10.06
N THR A 420 43.20 -17.73 -10.26
CA THR A 420 43.46 -19.17 -10.44
C THR A 420 43.19 -20.00 -9.19
N ASN A 421 43.01 -19.37 -8.02
CA ASN A 421 42.70 -20.09 -6.77
C ASN A 421 41.22 -20.47 -6.63
N LEU A 422 40.34 -19.99 -7.51
CA LEU A 422 38.92 -20.28 -7.43
C LEU A 422 38.59 -21.66 -7.99
N CYS A 423 38.11 -22.55 -7.13
CA CYS A 423 37.66 -23.87 -7.53
C CYS A 423 36.28 -23.77 -8.21
N ARG A 424 36.13 -24.39 -9.40
CA ARG A 424 34.82 -24.53 -10.07
C ARG A 424 34.22 -25.89 -9.75
N ILE A 425 33.13 -25.89 -8.99
CA ILE A 425 32.36 -27.10 -8.67
C ILE A 425 31.23 -27.32 -9.69
N PRO A 426 30.93 -28.57 -10.07
CA PRO A 426 29.80 -28.86 -10.94
C PRO A 426 28.49 -28.52 -10.22
N GLY A 427 27.51 -27.98 -10.95
CA GLY A 427 26.22 -27.59 -10.39
C GLY A 427 25.75 -26.20 -10.81
N LEU A 428 24.49 -25.89 -10.50
CA LEU A 428 23.84 -24.60 -10.75
C LEU A 428 23.66 -23.82 -9.43
N ALA A 429 24.17 -22.60 -9.36
CA ALA A 429 23.94 -21.71 -8.23
C ALA A 429 22.91 -20.62 -8.58
N LEU A 430 21.82 -20.53 -7.81
CA LEU A 430 20.83 -19.47 -7.92
C LEU A 430 21.01 -18.47 -6.77
N PHE A 431 21.47 -17.26 -7.08
CA PHE A 431 21.74 -16.22 -6.09
C PHE A 431 20.60 -15.19 -6.07
N TYR A 432 19.79 -15.18 -5.00
CA TYR A 432 18.65 -14.26 -4.91
C TYR A 432 19.08 -12.87 -4.43
N SER A 433 18.71 -11.83 -5.18
CA SER A 433 19.06 -10.44 -4.85
C SER A 433 17.91 -9.47 -5.09
N GLU A 434 17.82 -8.43 -4.26
CA GLU A 434 16.91 -7.30 -4.44
C GLU A 434 17.44 -6.28 -5.47
N LEU A 435 18.72 -6.35 -5.82
CA LEU A 435 19.38 -5.39 -6.70
C LEU A 435 19.07 -5.67 -8.18
N VAL A 436 18.51 -4.69 -8.89
CA VAL A 436 17.96 -4.86 -10.25
C VAL A 436 18.93 -4.47 -11.40
N GLN A 437 20.24 -4.28 -11.30
CA GLN A 437 20.97 -3.14 -10.76
C GLN A 437 22.43 -3.49 -10.44
N GLY A 438 23.03 -4.51 -11.05
CA GLY A 438 24.43 -4.90 -10.83
C GLY A 438 24.54 -6.23 -10.09
N ILE A 439 25.74 -6.56 -9.61
CA ILE A 439 25.97 -7.72 -8.74
C ILE A 439 26.08 -7.23 -7.29
N PRO A 440 25.34 -7.83 -6.34
CA PRO A 440 25.33 -7.37 -4.97
C PRO A 440 26.65 -7.69 -4.24
N PRO A 441 27.11 -6.85 -3.29
CA PRO A 441 28.40 -7.00 -2.60
C PRO A 441 28.56 -8.34 -1.86
N ILE A 442 27.45 -8.92 -1.42
CA ILE A 442 27.42 -10.22 -0.75
C ILE A 442 28.04 -11.35 -1.60
N PHE A 443 28.07 -11.21 -2.93
CA PHE A 443 28.76 -12.14 -3.80
C PHE A 443 30.28 -12.10 -3.59
N GLU A 444 30.87 -10.91 -3.43
CA GLU A 444 32.30 -10.78 -3.14
C GLU A 444 32.64 -11.44 -1.80
N HIS A 445 31.79 -11.19 -0.79
CA HIS A 445 31.93 -11.81 0.52
C HIS A 445 31.83 -13.34 0.46
N TYR A 446 30.91 -13.87 -0.35
CA TYR A 446 30.80 -15.32 -0.58
C TYR A 446 32.07 -15.88 -1.22
N VAL A 447 32.56 -15.25 -2.29
CA VAL A 447 33.74 -15.70 -3.04
C VAL A 447 35.00 -15.67 -2.16
N ALA A 448 35.18 -14.62 -1.37
CA ALA A 448 36.36 -14.47 -0.50
C ALA A 448 36.44 -15.55 0.59
N ASN A 449 35.29 -15.99 1.12
CA ASN A 449 35.25 -16.96 2.23
C ASN A 449 35.21 -18.42 1.77
N ILE A 450 34.49 -18.73 0.69
CA ILE A 450 34.28 -20.11 0.24
C ILE A 450 35.28 -20.51 -0.85
N GLN A 451 35.79 -19.54 -1.63
CA GLN A 451 36.74 -19.76 -2.72
C GLN A 451 36.31 -20.83 -3.74
N ALA A 452 35.00 -21.09 -3.83
CA ALA A 452 34.42 -22.04 -4.76
C ALA A 452 33.17 -21.47 -5.44
N LEU A 453 33.13 -21.60 -6.76
CA LEU A 453 32.04 -21.14 -7.62
C LEU A 453 31.42 -22.33 -8.35
N HIS A 454 30.10 -22.31 -8.50
CA HIS A 454 29.41 -23.30 -9.30
C HIS A 454 29.69 -23.10 -10.80
N SER A 455 29.56 -24.16 -11.58
CA SER A 455 29.82 -24.15 -13.03
C SER A 455 28.96 -23.13 -13.79
N VAL A 456 27.69 -22.95 -13.37
CA VAL A 456 26.78 -21.91 -13.86
C VAL A 456 26.19 -21.17 -12.66
N LEU A 457 26.15 -19.84 -12.74
CA LEU A 457 25.64 -19.00 -11.66
C LEU A 457 24.61 -18.02 -12.20
N VAL A 458 23.43 -17.96 -11.58
CA VAL A 458 22.34 -17.08 -12.01
C VAL A 458 21.92 -16.18 -10.85
N PHE A 459 22.10 -14.87 -11.02
CA PHE A 459 21.55 -13.86 -10.12
C PHE A 459 20.07 -13.65 -10.42
N VAL A 460 19.21 -14.07 -9.50
CA VAL A 460 17.75 -14.00 -9.65
C VAL A 460 17.22 -12.79 -8.86
N SER A 461 16.71 -11.79 -9.59
CA SER A 461 16.00 -10.63 -9.03
C SER A 461 14.51 -10.79 -9.25
N ILE A 462 13.70 -10.77 -8.19
CA ILE A 462 12.25 -10.93 -8.31
C ILE A 462 11.58 -9.56 -8.25
N LYS A 463 10.90 -9.18 -9.32
CA LYS A 463 10.17 -7.91 -9.44
C LYS A 463 8.68 -8.19 -9.52
N SER A 464 7.90 -7.60 -8.62
CA SER A 464 6.44 -7.66 -8.70
C SER A 464 5.96 -6.48 -9.54
N LEU A 465 5.14 -6.76 -10.55
CA LEU A 465 4.55 -5.77 -11.45
C LEU A 465 3.06 -5.56 -11.11
N PRO A 466 2.52 -4.35 -11.26
CA PRO A 466 1.11 -4.03 -10.99
C PRO A 466 0.20 -4.48 -12.15
N ILE A 467 0.34 -5.74 -12.58
CA ILE A 467 -0.49 -6.36 -13.62
C ILE A 467 -0.98 -7.71 -13.10
N SER A 468 -2.17 -8.15 -13.53
CA SER A 468 -2.82 -9.36 -13.01
C SER A 468 -1.94 -10.59 -13.19
N LYS A 469 -1.51 -10.82 -14.44
CA LYS A 469 -0.67 -11.94 -14.84
C LYS A 469 0.35 -11.45 -15.85
N VAL A 470 1.61 -11.78 -15.63
CA VAL A 470 2.67 -11.54 -16.61
C VAL A 470 2.62 -12.66 -17.65
N PRO A 471 2.58 -12.35 -18.96
CA PRO A 471 2.73 -13.36 -20.00
C PRO A 471 3.98 -14.22 -19.76
N ALA A 472 3.92 -15.51 -20.07
CA ALA A 472 5.03 -16.43 -19.79
C ALA A 472 6.34 -16.02 -20.50
N GLU A 473 6.22 -15.41 -21.69
CA GLU A 473 7.33 -14.93 -22.52
C GLU A 473 8.06 -13.73 -21.89
N GLU A 474 7.35 -12.83 -21.22
CA GLU A 474 7.92 -11.61 -20.60
C GLU A 474 8.30 -11.81 -19.13
N ARG A 475 8.05 -13.00 -18.58
CA ARG A 475 8.25 -13.32 -17.17
C ARG A 475 9.72 -13.39 -16.78
N PHE A 476 10.57 -13.91 -17.66
CA PHE A 476 11.99 -14.11 -17.37
C PHE A 476 12.83 -13.22 -18.29
N LEU A 477 13.43 -12.18 -17.72
CA LEU A 477 14.35 -11.32 -18.46
C LEU A 477 15.79 -11.71 -18.12
N PHE A 478 16.47 -12.36 -19.06
CA PHE A 478 17.86 -12.75 -18.90
C PHE A 478 18.84 -11.73 -19.47
N ARG A 479 20.00 -11.61 -18.83
CA ARG A 479 21.19 -10.92 -19.31
C ARG A 479 22.42 -11.74 -18.93
N ARG A 480 23.39 -11.84 -19.84
CA ARG A 480 24.70 -12.44 -19.54
C ARG A 480 25.61 -11.37 -18.94
N VAL A 481 26.36 -11.71 -17.89
CA VAL A 481 27.37 -10.84 -17.30
C VAL A 481 28.71 -11.10 -17.98
N GLU A 482 29.48 -10.05 -18.24
CA GLU A 482 30.83 -10.16 -18.77
C GLU A 482 31.87 -10.30 -17.65
N PRO A 483 32.95 -11.08 -17.83
CA PRO A 483 33.34 -11.80 -19.05
C PRO A 483 32.61 -13.16 -19.25
N LYS A 484 32.49 -13.60 -20.51
CA LYS A 484 31.64 -14.76 -20.90
C LYS A 484 32.12 -16.08 -20.29
N GLU A 485 33.40 -16.20 -19.97
CA GLU A 485 34.02 -17.42 -19.43
C GLU A 485 33.46 -17.80 -18.04
N LEU A 486 32.86 -16.85 -17.30
CA LEU A 486 32.39 -17.13 -15.95
C LEU A 486 31.03 -17.83 -15.87
N ASN A 487 30.30 -17.90 -16.97
CA ASN A 487 28.94 -18.44 -17.05
C ASN A 487 28.00 -17.86 -15.98
N ILE A 488 28.15 -16.53 -15.77
CA ILE A 488 27.31 -15.77 -14.87
C ILE A 488 26.17 -15.13 -15.68
N PHE A 489 24.95 -15.44 -15.26
CA PHE A 489 23.74 -14.89 -15.82
C PHE A 489 22.98 -14.10 -14.78
N ARG A 490 22.13 -13.21 -15.26
CA ARG A 490 21.23 -12.42 -14.45
C ARG A 490 19.83 -12.58 -14.99
N CYS A 491 18.91 -12.93 -14.11
CA CYS A 491 17.51 -13.14 -14.44
C CYS A 491 16.64 -12.20 -13.60
N VAL A 492 15.85 -11.36 -14.25
CA VAL A 492 14.78 -10.62 -13.57
C VAL A 492 13.47 -11.38 -13.79
N VAL A 493 12.94 -11.97 -12.74
CA VAL A 493 11.67 -12.70 -12.77
C VAL A 493 10.55 -11.74 -12.39
N ARG A 494 9.64 -11.53 -13.33
CA ARG A 494 8.51 -10.62 -13.22
C ARG A 494 7.24 -11.37 -12.84
N TYR A 495 6.62 -11.00 -11.73
CA TYR A 495 5.34 -11.57 -11.29
C TYR A 495 4.25 -10.53 -11.26
N GLY A 496 3.07 -10.89 -11.77
CA GLY A 496 1.83 -10.19 -11.52
C GLY A 496 1.27 -10.53 -10.14
N TYR A 497 0.28 -9.78 -9.68
CA TYR A 497 -0.29 -9.97 -8.33
C TYR A 497 -1.16 -11.23 -8.20
N THR A 498 -1.72 -11.75 -9.30
CA THR A 498 -2.42 -13.06 -9.30
C THR A 498 -1.54 -14.21 -9.74
N ASP A 499 -0.29 -13.93 -10.12
CA ASP A 499 0.61 -14.98 -10.52
C ASP A 499 0.93 -15.86 -9.32
N ILE A 500 0.28 -17.02 -9.33
CA ILE A 500 0.56 -18.07 -8.38
C ILE A 500 2.02 -18.45 -8.61
N ARG A 501 2.82 -18.29 -7.55
CA ARG A 501 4.14 -18.92 -7.47
C ARG A 501 3.87 -20.42 -7.35
N ASN A 502 3.67 -21.05 -8.50
CA ASN A 502 3.17 -22.41 -8.60
C ASN A 502 4.09 -23.36 -7.84
N LYS A 503 3.48 -24.25 -7.04
CA LYS A 503 4.12 -25.40 -6.40
C LYS A 503 4.29 -26.60 -7.36
N VAL A 504 3.72 -26.52 -8.56
CA VAL A 504 3.51 -27.67 -9.46
C VAL A 504 4.71 -27.90 -10.39
N GLU A 505 5.39 -26.82 -10.82
CA GLU A 505 6.65 -26.90 -11.54
C GLU A 505 7.73 -26.21 -10.70
N PRO A 506 8.87 -26.86 -10.42
CA PRO A 506 9.99 -26.22 -9.76
C PRO A 506 10.39 -25.00 -10.59
N LEU A 507 10.34 -23.79 -10.00
CA LEU A 507 10.81 -22.54 -10.62
C LEU A 507 12.17 -22.72 -11.30
N GLU A 508 13.00 -23.58 -10.74
CA GLU A 508 14.29 -23.99 -11.26
C GLU A 508 14.21 -24.59 -12.69
N GLN A 509 13.28 -25.51 -12.96
CA GLN A 509 13.16 -26.16 -14.28
C GLN A 509 12.78 -25.15 -15.35
N THR A 510 11.73 -24.35 -15.10
CA THR A 510 11.31 -23.29 -16.02
C THR A 510 12.42 -22.26 -16.24
N LEU A 511 13.18 -21.92 -15.19
CA LEU A 511 14.28 -20.96 -15.29
C LEU A 511 15.43 -21.52 -16.14
N VAL A 512 15.75 -22.82 -16.03
CA VAL A 512 16.77 -23.48 -16.85
C VAL A 512 16.35 -23.57 -18.31
N GLU A 513 15.10 -23.94 -18.60
CA GLU A 513 14.56 -23.98 -19.96
C GLU A 513 14.63 -22.59 -20.62
N LYS A 514 14.14 -21.56 -19.93
CA LYS A 514 14.20 -20.17 -20.43
C LYS A 514 15.62 -19.62 -20.55
N LEU A 515 16.55 -20.09 -19.72
CA LEU A 515 17.97 -19.74 -19.88
C LEU A 515 18.56 -20.34 -21.17
N LYS A 516 18.22 -21.59 -21.51
CA LYS A 516 18.65 -22.23 -22.77
C LYS A 516 18.07 -21.51 -24.00
N GLU A 517 16.79 -21.14 -23.94
CA GLU A 517 16.15 -20.33 -25.00
C GLU A 517 16.90 -18.99 -25.18
N PHE A 518 17.17 -18.28 -24.09
CA PHE A 518 17.92 -17.02 -24.12
C PHE A 518 19.32 -17.17 -24.74
N ILE A 519 20.07 -18.23 -24.38
CA ILE A 519 21.40 -18.50 -24.96
C ILE A 519 21.29 -18.69 -26.47
N THR A 520 20.30 -19.48 -26.92
CA THR A 520 20.05 -19.76 -28.34
C THR A 520 19.74 -18.47 -29.10
N GLU A 521 18.85 -17.63 -28.58
CA GLU A 521 18.49 -16.35 -29.18
C GLU A 521 19.66 -15.36 -29.21
N ASN A 522 20.46 -15.28 -28.15
CA ASN A 522 21.61 -14.37 -28.08
C ASN A 522 22.67 -14.73 -29.13
N ILE A 523 22.96 -16.03 -29.28
CA ILE A 523 23.90 -16.52 -30.29
C ILE A 523 23.34 -16.27 -31.70
N TYR A 524 22.03 -16.46 -31.92
CA TYR A 524 21.37 -16.14 -33.18
C TYR A 524 21.43 -14.64 -33.53
N LEU A 525 21.19 -13.76 -32.56
CA LEU A 525 21.32 -12.31 -32.74
C LEU A 525 22.77 -11.90 -33.05
N ALA A 526 23.76 -12.49 -32.37
CA ALA A 526 25.16 -12.25 -32.68
C ALA A 526 25.50 -12.64 -34.13
N HIS A 527 25.02 -13.80 -34.60
CA HIS A 527 25.18 -14.26 -35.99
C HIS A 527 24.60 -13.26 -37.01
N ILE A 528 23.38 -12.76 -36.77
CA ILE A 528 22.75 -11.76 -37.64
C ILE A 528 23.53 -10.44 -37.67
N ILE A 529 24.02 -9.99 -36.50
CA ILE A 529 24.76 -8.73 -36.38
C ILE A 529 26.11 -8.84 -37.12
N ASP A 530 26.81 -9.97 -36.98
CA ASP A 530 28.05 -10.22 -37.71
C ASP A 530 27.80 -10.36 -39.22
N GLY A 531 26.71 -11.00 -39.63
CA GLY A 531 26.28 -11.07 -41.04
C GLY A 531 25.89 -9.71 -41.64
N LYS A 532 25.49 -8.72 -40.83
CA LYS A 532 25.24 -7.34 -41.27
C LYS A 532 26.50 -6.47 -41.32
N LYS A 533 27.49 -6.75 -40.47
CA LYS A 533 28.81 -6.08 -40.50
C LYS A 533 29.72 -6.63 -41.60
N GLY A 534 29.54 -7.90 -42.00
CA GLY A 534 30.34 -8.59 -43.02
C GLY A 534 30.12 -8.19 -44.47
N LYS A 535 29.74 -6.94 -44.78
CA LYS A 535 29.82 -6.42 -46.17
C LYS A 535 31.22 -5.94 -46.57
N GLU A 536 32.21 -5.99 -45.68
CA GLU A 536 33.59 -5.55 -45.97
C GLU A 536 34.70 -6.59 -45.67
N ASP A 537 34.41 -7.77 -45.11
CA ASP A 537 35.42 -8.83 -44.92
C ASP A 537 34.84 -10.24 -45.15
N GLU A 538 35.32 -10.96 -46.18
CA GLU A 538 34.82 -12.29 -46.62
C GLU A 538 35.24 -13.46 -45.71
N ASN A 539 35.98 -13.24 -44.62
CA ASN A 539 36.53 -14.32 -43.78
C ASN A 539 35.89 -14.47 -42.38
N GLY A 540 34.79 -13.76 -42.08
CA GLY A 540 34.24 -13.67 -40.72
C GLY A 540 32.88 -14.32 -40.46
N MET A 541 32.26 -14.99 -41.45
CA MET A 541 30.90 -15.50 -41.30
C MET A 541 30.89 -16.92 -40.69
N MET A 542 30.50 -17.01 -39.42
CA MET A 542 30.36 -18.29 -38.69
C MET A 542 29.44 -19.24 -39.46
N ASN A 543 29.94 -20.45 -39.75
CA ASN A 543 29.23 -21.40 -40.60
C ASN A 543 28.05 -22.04 -39.86
N LYS A 544 27.04 -22.56 -40.57
CA LYS A 544 25.80 -23.07 -39.92
C LYS A 544 26.07 -24.22 -38.94
N GLU A 545 27.09 -25.04 -39.23
CA GLU A 545 27.53 -26.15 -38.38
C GLU A 545 28.23 -25.65 -37.10
N GLU A 546 29.16 -24.69 -37.20
CA GLU A 546 29.83 -24.06 -36.05
C GLU A 546 28.81 -23.35 -35.14
N TRP A 547 27.78 -22.74 -35.71
CA TRP A 547 26.69 -22.14 -34.94
C TRP A 547 25.92 -23.18 -34.14
N GLN A 548 25.50 -24.29 -34.77
CA GLN A 548 24.79 -25.37 -34.08
C GLN A 548 25.65 -25.99 -32.98
N GLU A 549 26.95 -26.14 -33.23
CA GLU A 549 27.91 -26.68 -32.27
C GLU A 549 28.10 -25.76 -31.07
N ARG A 550 28.19 -24.42 -31.27
CA ARG A 550 28.27 -23.46 -30.16
C ARG A 550 26.99 -23.42 -29.32
N VAL A 551 25.83 -23.42 -29.96
CA VAL A 551 24.54 -23.47 -29.25
C VAL A 551 24.43 -24.78 -28.45
N ALA A 552 24.75 -25.92 -29.07
CA ALA A 552 24.73 -27.23 -28.40
C ALA A 552 25.71 -27.28 -27.23
N SER A 553 26.91 -26.72 -27.38
CA SER A 553 27.92 -26.68 -26.32
C SER A 553 27.48 -25.84 -25.12
N GLU A 554 26.99 -24.60 -25.33
CA GLU A 554 26.55 -23.74 -24.22
C GLU A 554 25.27 -24.25 -23.56
N THR A 555 24.32 -24.77 -24.32
CA THR A 555 23.09 -25.37 -23.75
C THR A 555 23.37 -26.68 -23.02
N SER A 556 24.30 -27.51 -23.51
CA SER A 556 24.77 -28.73 -22.82
C SER A 556 25.48 -28.40 -21.50
N MET A 557 26.24 -27.30 -21.43
CA MET A 557 26.86 -26.85 -20.20
C MET A 557 25.82 -26.51 -19.12
N VAL A 558 24.76 -25.79 -19.48
CA VAL A 558 23.66 -25.48 -18.54
C VAL A 558 22.95 -26.77 -18.11
N GLU A 559 22.77 -27.73 -19.01
CA GLU A 559 22.14 -29.00 -18.68
C GLU A 559 22.99 -29.84 -17.71
N LYS A 560 24.28 -29.98 -17.98
CA LYS A 560 25.21 -30.68 -17.07
C LYS A 560 25.27 -30.01 -15.70
N ALA A 561 25.23 -28.68 -15.65
CA ALA A 561 25.18 -27.93 -14.40
C ALA A 561 23.88 -28.19 -13.63
N TRP A 562 22.75 -28.29 -14.33
CA TRP A 562 21.46 -28.63 -13.73
C TRP A 562 21.42 -30.07 -13.20
N GLU A 563 21.91 -31.05 -13.96
CA GLU A 563 22.04 -32.46 -13.56
C GLU A 563 22.97 -32.65 -12.35
N GLY A 564 24.03 -31.82 -12.26
CA GLY A 564 24.93 -31.77 -11.11
C GLY A 564 24.30 -31.25 -9.80
N GLY A 565 23.06 -30.75 -9.88
CA GLY A 565 22.28 -30.27 -8.74
C GLY A 565 22.26 -28.74 -8.64
N ALA A 566 21.15 -28.21 -8.11
CA ALA A 566 20.95 -26.78 -7.90
C ALA A 566 21.02 -26.39 -6.42
N VAL A 567 21.70 -25.28 -6.15
CA VAL A 567 21.86 -24.69 -4.82
C VAL A 567 21.32 -23.26 -4.82
N HIS A 568 20.52 -22.94 -3.81
CA HIS A 568 19.88 -21.63 -3.66
C HIS A 568 20.61 -20.81 -2.61
N LEU A 569 21.22 -19.71 -3.03
CA LEU A 569 21.93 -18.79 -2.16
C LEU A 569 21.05 -17.58 -1.86
N ILE A 570 20.78 -17.36 -0.56
CA ILE A 570 20.00 -16.22 -0.08
C ILE A 570 20.87 -15.39 0.86
N GLY A 571 20.88 -14.08 0.68
CA GLY A 571 21.53 -13.17 1.61
C GLY A 571 20.78 -13.06 2.93
N GLU A 572 21.46 -13.38 4.02
CA GLU A 572 21.01 -13.08 5.39
C GLU A 572 21.75 -11.84 5.89
N ASN A 573 21.06 -10.70 5.79
CA ASN A 573 21.70 -9.40 5.96
C ASN A 573 21.49 -8.93 7.40
N GLU A 574 22.52 -8.99 8.25
CA GLU A 574 22.50 -8.32 9.56
C GLU A 574 22.85 -6.86 9.39
N VAL A 575 22.19 -5.99 10.14
CA VAL A 575 22.40 -4.55 10.05
C VAL A 575 22.82 -4.04 11.41
N ILE A 576 23.98 -3.39 11.45
CA ILE A 576 24.58 -2.83 12.66
C ILE A 576 24.91 -1.35 12.40
N ALA A 577 24.75 -0.50 13.40
CA ALA A 577 25.19 0.88 13.31
C ALA A 577 26.73 0.98 13.30
N SER A 578 27.30 1.78 12.39
CA SER A 578 28.76 1.99 12.32
C SER A 578 29.36 2.49 13.65
N LYS A 579 30.63 2.16 13.94
CA LYS A 579 31.31 2.45 15.22
C LYS A 579 31.35 3.95 15.61
N GLY A 580 31.14 4.88 14.67
CA GLY A 580 31.00 6.33 14.93
C GLY A 580 29.56 6.87 15.00
N SER A 581 28.55 6.02 14.92
CA SER A 581 27.14 6.44 14.91
C SER A 581 26.68 6.98 16.28
N GLY A 582 26.00 8.12 16.27
CA GLY A 582 25.39 8.69 17.48
C GLY A 582 24.37 7.75 18.13
N ILE A 583 24.13 7.95 19.43
CA ILE A 583 23.30 7.08 20.28
C ILE A 583 21.93 6.78 19.65
N GLY A 584 21.27 7.79 19.08
CA GLY A 584 19.97 7.61 18.42
C GLY A 584 20.00 6.68 17.20
N LYS A 585 21.09 6.71 16.39
CA LYS A 585 21.25 5.79 15.25
C LYS A 585 21.47 4.36 15.73
N ARG A 586 22.27 4.15 16.77
CA ARG A 586 22.48 2.83 17.40
C ARG A 586 21.17 2.26 17.93
N LEU A 587 20.40 3.06 18.67
CA LEU A 587 19.11 2.63 19.21
C LEU A 587 18.12 2.24 18.09
N LEU A 588 18.05 3.04 17.02
CA LEU A 588 17.19 2.77 15.87
C LEU A 588 17.57 1.47 15.13
N ILE A 589 18.85 1.27 14.84
CA ILE A 589 19.32 0.16 14.00
C ILE A 589 19.47 -1.10 14.83
N ASP A 590 20.25 -1.04 15.91
CA ASP A 590 20.67 -2.23 16.65
C ASP A 590 19.51 -2.83 17.47
N TYR A 591 18.60 -1.98 17.97
CA TYR A 591 17.46 -2.41 18.78
C TYR A 591 16.14 -2.39 18.00
N ALA A 592 15.66 -1.22 17.56
CA ALA A 592 14.30 -1.12 17.02
C ALA A 592 14.11 -1.91 15.72
N TYR A 593 15.02 -1.75 14.76
CA TYR A 593 14.95 -2.49 13.49
C TYR A 593 15.17 -3.99 13.68
N ASN A 594 16.20 -4.40 14.42
CA ASN A 594 16.47 -5.82 14.66
C ASN A 594 15.36 -6.51 15.46
N PHE A 595 14.74 -5.81 16.43
CA PHE A 595 13.55 -6.30 17.13
C PHE A 595 12.41 -6.56 16.15
N MET A 596 12.09 -5.59 15.28
CA MET A 596 11.05 -5.77 14.25
C MET A 596 11.41 -6.90 13.29
N LYS A 597 12.65 -6.97 12.80
CA LYS A 597 13.11 -8.01 11.86
C LYS A 597 13.03 -9.42 12.48
N LYS A 598 13.33 -9.57 13.77
CA LYS A 598 13.27 -10.86 14.49
C LYS A 598 11.84 -11.30 14.82
N ASN A 599 10.97 -10.36 15.17
CA ASN A 599 9.58 -10.66 15.55
C ASN A 599 8.61 -10.72 14.35
N LEU A 600 8.99 -10.14 13.21
CA LEU A 600 8.20 -10.16 11.98
C LEU A 600 8.75 -11.21 11.01
N ARG A 601 7.90 -11.58 10.04
CA ARG A 601 8.15 -12.73 9.17
C ARG A 601 9.42 -12.51 8.32
N GLN A 602 10.34 -13.47 8.40
CA GLN A 602 11.55 -13.49 7.59
C GLN A 602 11.27 -13.80 6.12
N SER A 603 12.19 -13.39 5.23
CA SER A 603 12.07 -13.52 3.77
C SER A 603 11.96 -14.96 3.26
N GLU A 604 12.22 -15.95 4.11
CA GLU A 604 12.38 -17.35 3.77
C GLU A 604 11.08 -18.02 3.32
N LYS A 605 9.94 -17.63 3.88
CA LYS A 605 8.63 -18.20 3.47
C LYS A 605 8.06 -17.59 2.19
N ILE A 606 8.79 -16.71 1.52
CA ILE A 606 8.36 -16.01 0.30
C ILE A 606 8.72 -16.84 -0.96
N PHE A 607 9.75 -17.65 -0.86
CA PHE A 607 10.21 -18.55 -1.89
C PHE A 607 10.10 -19.95 -1.29
N ASP A 608 9.20 -20.80 -1.78
CA ASP A 608 9.06 -22.21 -1.36
C ASP A 608 10.30 -23.02 -1.79
N ILE A 609 11.49 -22.54 -1.46
CA ILE A 609 12.78 -23.14 -1.78
C ILE A 609 12.98 -24.35 -0.86
N PRO A 610 13.39 -25.51 -1.41
CA PRO A 610 13.67 -26.67 -0.59
C PRO A 610 14.74 -26.37 0.45
N HIS A 611 14.40 -26.46 1.74
CA HIS A 611 15.34 -26.18 2.84
C HIS A 611 16.64 -27.01 2.76
N LYS A 612 16.59 -28.21 2.17
CA LYS A 612 17.77 -29.08 2.00
C LYS A 612 18.80 -28.57 0.99
N ARG A 613 18.42 -27.62 0.11
CA ARG A 613 19.26 -27.06 -0.97
C ARG A 613 19.49 -25.55 -0.81
N MET A 614 19.18 -25.00 0.35
CA MET A 614 19.30 -23.58 0.65
C MET A 614 20.57 -23.30 1.45
N LEU A 615 21.39 -22.38 0.95
CA LEU A 615 22.53 -21.81 1.67
C LEU A 615 22.24 -20.34 1.98
N LYS A 616 22.41 -19.97 3.26
CA LYS A 616 22.32 -18.57 3.69
C LYS A 616 23.72 -17.99 3.77
N VAL A 617 23.95 -16.90 3.05
CA VAL A 617 25.20 -16.16 3.14
C VAL A 617 24.96 -15.01 4.11
N GLY A 618 25.59 -15.07 5.27
CA GLY A 618 25.56 -13.97 6.23
C GLY A 618 26.41 -12.81 5.74
N MET A 619 25.88 -11.60 5.77
CA MET A 619 26.67 -10.38 5.60
C MET A 619 26.21 -9.31 6.58
N THR A 620 27.18 -8.71 7.27
CA THR A 620 26.93 -7.60 8.18
C THR A 620 27.07 -6.28 7.43
N TYR A 621 26.02 -5.49 7.45
CA TYR A 621 25.95 -4.16 6.88
C TYR A 621 26.15 -3.14 8.01
N GLU A 622 27.29 -2.44 7.98
CA GLU A 622 27.54 -1.32 8.89
C GLU A 622 26.99 -0.01 8.28
N LEU A 623 25.92 0.53 8.86
CA LEU A 623 25.13 1.66 8.33
C LEU A 623 25.22 2.99 9.12
#